data_AF-A0A699TA25-F1
#
_entry.id   AF-A0A699TA25-F1
#
_cell.length_a   1.000
_cell.length_b   1.000
_cell.length_c   1.000
_cell.angle_alpha   90.00
_cell.angle_beta   90.00
_cell.angle_gamma   90.00
#
_symmetry.space_group_name_H-M   'P 1'
#
loop_
_entity.id
_entity.type
_entity.pdbx_description
1 polymer ?
#
loop_
_entity_poly.entity_id
_entity_poly.type
_entity_poly.pdbx_seq_one_letter_code
_entity_poly.pdbx_strand_id
1 'polypeptide(L)'
;KTIIKTKWIFKNKKDESSLVIRNKAKLVAVGYSQQEGIDYDETFAPVARIEAIRLFLAYVAHKDFTFFQMDVKTAFLNGILKEEVYVGQPSGFVSKQYPDHVYALDKALYGLKQAPQAWYD
;
A
#
# COMPACT_ATOMS: atom_id res chain seq x y z
N LYS A 1 12.19 -17.84 -7.97
CA LYS A 1 11.19 -16.81 -7.56
C LYS A 1 11.40 -15.56 -8.38
N THR A 2 10.31 -14.89 -8.78
CA THR A 2 10.37 -13.66 -9.58
C THR A 2 10.85 -12.50 -8.70
N ILE A 3 11.79 -11.71 -9.19
CA ILE A 3 12.23 -10.49 -8.50
C ILE A 3 11.36 -9.34 -8.97
N ILE A 4 10.56 -8.76 -8.08
CA ILE A 4 9.70 -7.64 -8.42
C ILE A 4 10.54 -6.36 -8.50
N LYS A 5 10.41 -5.62 -9.59
CA LYS A 5 11.09 -4.33 -9.73
C LYS A 5 10.48 -3.29 -8.79
N THR A 6 11.28 -2.32 -8.34
CA THR A 6 10.79 -1.17 -7.56
C THR A 6 10.94 0.13 -8.35
N LYS A 7 10.08 1.10 -8.05
CA LYS A 7 10.10 2.43 -8.66
C LYS A 7 9.82 3.50 -7.63
N TRP A 8 10.57 4.61 -7.71
CA TRP A 8 10.27 5.81 -6.95
C TRP A 8 9.17 6.64 -7.63
N ILE A 9 8.16 7.01 -6.86
CA ILE A 9 7.11 7.93 -7.25
C ILE A 9 7.27 9.22 -6.44
N PHE A 10 7.53 10.32 -7.15
CA PHE A 10 7.67 11.64 -6.56
C PHE A 10 6.39 12.45 -6.79
N LYS A 11 5.91 13.14 -5.75
CA LYS A 11 4.73 14.01 -5.83
C LYS A 11 4.84 15.18 -4.88
N ASN A 12 4.59 16.38 -5.38
CA ASN A 12 4.49 17.57 -4.55
C ASN A 12 3.06 17.70 -4.03
N LYS A 13 2.91 17.79 -2.70
CA LYS A 13 1.66 18.21 -2.08
C LYS A 13 1.63 19.73 -2.14
N LYS A 14 0.55 20.26 -2.71
CA LYS A 14 0.27 21.68 -2.79
C LYS A 14 -0.88 22.05 -1.87
N ASP A 15 -0.93 23.30 -1.42
CA ASP A 15 -2.10 23.89 -0.75
C ASP A 15 -3.12 24.39 -1.78
N GLU A 16 -4.19 25.03 -1.30
CA GLU A 16 -5.24 25.62 -2.14
C GLU A 16 -4.70 26.73 -3.06
N SER A 17 -3.66 27.45 -2.60
CA SER A 17 -2.94 28.48 -3.35
C SER A 17 -1.90 27.90 -4.32
N SER A 18 -1.87 26.58 -4.53
CA SER A 18 -0.91 25.87 -5.38
C SER A 18 0.56 25.96 -4.96
N LEU A 19 0.86 26.43 -3.75
CA LEU A 19 2.21 26.48 -3.19
C LEU A 19 2.61 25.09 -2.69
N VAL A 20 3.86 24.70 -2.94
CA VAL A 20 4.37 23.39 -2.53
C VAL A 20 4.59 23.40 -1.01
N ILE A 21 3.76 22.64 -0.30
CA ILE A 21 3.87 22.48 1.16
C ILE A 21 4.70 21.27 1.56
N ARG A 22 4.83 20.26 0.68
CA ARG A 22 5.61 19.05 0.98
C ARG A 22 6.00 18.27 -0.26
N ASN A 23 7.26 17.88 -0.35
CA ASN A 23 7.73 16.89 -1.33
C ASN A 23 7.49 15.48 -0.77
N LYS A 24 6.85 14.60 -1.55
CA LYS A 24 6.63 13.20 -1.19
C LYS A 24 7.42 12.31 -2.14
N ALA A 25 8.10 11.32 -1.59
CA ALA A 25 8.67 10.20 -2.32
C ALA A 25 8.03 8.91 -1.79
N LYS A 26 7.65 8.00 -2.68
CA LYS A 26 7.14 6.67 -2.32
C LYS A 26 7.90 5.63 -3.12
N LEU A 27 8.39 4.60 -2.45
CA LEU A 27 8.85 3.39 -3.10
C LEU A 27 7.64 2.50 -3.37
N VAL A 28 7.50 2.05 -4.61
CA VAL A 28 6.37 1.24 -5.08
C VAL A 28 6.90 0.03 -5.82
N ALA A 29 6.28 -1.11 -5.59
CA ALA A 29 6.54 -2.37 -6.28
C ALA A 29 5.83 -2.32 -7.63
N VAL A 30 6.49 -2.80 -8.66
CA VAL A 30 5.95 -2.84 -10.01
C VAL A 30 5.04 -4.07 -10.13
N GLY A 31 3.94 -4.11 -9.36
CA GLY A 31 3.16 -5.34 -9.18
C GLY A 31 2.35 -5.80 -10.38
N TYR A 32 2.34 -5.06 -11.50
CA TYR A 32 1.82 -5.63 -12.76
C TYR A 32 2.72 -6.75 -13.31
N SER A 33 3.97 -6.86 -12.83
CA SER A 33 4.87 -7.95 -13.18
C SER A 33 4.65 -9.20 -12.33
N GLN A 34 3.76 -9.16 -11.32
CA GLN A 34 3.44 -10.31 -10.47
C GLN A 34 2.50 -11.28 -11.19
N GLN A 35 2.74 -12.58 -10.97
CA GLN A 35 1.91 -13.66 -11.50
C GLN A 35 1.09 -14.32 -10.39
N GLU A 36 -0.20 -14.53 -10.66
CA GLU A 36 -1.13 -15.23 -9.76
C GLU A 36 -0.72 -16.71 -9.62
N GLY A 37 -0.83 -17.28 -8.42
CA GLY A 37 -0.36 -18.62 -8.07
C GLY A 37 1.16 -18.79 -7.98
N ILE A 38 1.93 -17.71 -8.19
CA ILE A 38 3.39 -17.70 -8.07
C ILE A 38 3.86 -16.64 -7.07
N ASP A 39 3.46 -15.38 -7.28
CA ASP A 39 3.87 -14.23 -6.47
C ASP A 39 2.78 -13.76 -5.50
N TYR A 40 1.53 -14.20 -5.71
CA TYR A 40 0.37 -13.99 -4.85
C TYR A 40 -0.72 -15.00 -5.21
N ASP A 41 -1.57 -15.35 -4.25
CA ASP A 41 -2.67 -16.29 -4.49
C ASP A 41 -3.98 -15.58 -4.86
N GLU A 42 -4.29 -14.46 -4.20
CA GLU A 42 -5.54 -13.71 -4.44
C GLU A 42 -5.32 -12.18 -4.38
N THR A 43 -6.21 -11.42 -5.02
CA THR A 43 -6.27 -9.96 -4.83
C THR A 43 -7.44 -9.58 -3.94
N PHE A 44 -7.19 -8.73 -2.96
CA PHE A 44 -8.21 -8.23 -2.05
C PHE A 44 -8.48 -6.73 -2.26
N ALA A 45 -9.73 -6.31 -2.10
CA ALA A 45 -10.13 -4.91 -2.13
C ALA A 45 -11.20 -4.66 -1.06
N PRO A 46 -10.82 -4.16 0.14
CA PRO A 46 -11.78 -3.84 1.19
C PRO A 46 -12.46 -2.51 0.86
N VAL A 47 -13.46 -2.54 -0.03
CA VAL A 47 -14.27 -1.36 -0.33
C VAL A 47 -15.64 -1.54 0.29
N ALA A 48 -15.92 -0.75 1.33
CA ALA A 48 -17.25 -0.67 1.89
C ALA A 48 -18.24 -0.12 0.85
N ARG A 49 -19.39 -0.77 0.70
CA ARG A 49 -20.45 -0.31 -0.20
C ARG A 49 -21.06 0.99 0.32
N ILE A 50 -21.34 1.93 -0.58
CA ILE A 50 -21.88 3.24 -0.20
C ILE A 50 -23.26 3.12 0.47
N GLU A 51 -24.05 2.13 0.06
CA GLU A 51 -25.36 1.82 0.65
C GLU A 51 -25.21 1.39 2.11
N ALA A 52 -24.22 0.56 2.42
CA ALA A 52 -23.94 0.12 3.79
C ALA A 52 -23.48 1.30 4.67
N ILE A 53 -22.62 2.17 4.14
CA ILE A 53 -22.19 3.39 4.85
C ILE A 53 -23.39 4.30 5.13
N ARG A 54 -24.26 4.53 4.14
CA ARG A 54 -25.46 5.36 4.30
C ARG A 54 -26.42 4.78 5.35
N LEU A 55 -26.68 3.48 5.29
CA LEU A 55 -27.53 2.79 6.27
C LEU A 55 -26.95 2.91 7.69
N PHE A 56 -25.64 2.69 7.82
CA PHE A 56 -24.93 2.83 9.09
C PHE A 56 -25.07 4.26 9.66
N LEU A 57 -24.82 5.29 8.86
CA LEU A 57 -24.94 6.68 9.28
C LEU A 57 -26.40 7.04 9.66
N ALA A 58 -27.39 6.57 8.90
CA ALA A 58 -28.80 6.78 9.22
C ALA A 58 -29.18 6.14 10.57
N TYR A 59 -28.65 4.94 10.84
CA TYR A 59 -28.87 4.26 12.11
C TYR A 59 -28.21 4.97 13.29
N VAL A 60 -26.95 5.39 13.14
CA VAL A 60 -26.22 6.19 14.14
C VAL A 60 -26.99 7.46 14.48
N ALA A 61 -27.48 8.19 13.47
CA ALA A 61 -28.28 9.39 13.67
C ALA A 61 -29.62 9.09 14.37
N HIS A 62 -30.30 8.00 14.00
CA HIS A 62 -31.56 7.61 14.63
C HIS A 62 -31.40 7.21 16.10
N LYS A 63 -30.24 6.64 16.48
CA LYS A 63 -29.95 6.22 17.85
C LYS A 63 -29.22 7.28 18.69
N ASP A 64 -28.99 8.46 18.12
CA ASP A 64 -28.24 9.55 18.74
C ASP A 64 -26.84 9.12 19.23
N PHE A 65 -26.17 8.28 18.41
CA PHE A 65 -24.84 7.78 18.72
C PHE A 65 -23.76 8.76 18.26
N THR A 66 -22.69 8.87 19.05
CA THR A 66 -21.47 9.55 18.62
C THR A 66 -20.66 8.60 17.73
N PHE A 67 -20.34 9.03 16.52
CA PHE A 67 -19.50 8.30 15.57
C PHE A 67 -18.12 8.94 15.44
N PHE A 68 -17.09 8.11 15.32
CA PHE A 68 -15.70 8.53 15.12
C PHE A 68 -15.16 7.94 13.82
N GLN A 69 -14.43 8.75 13.05
CA GLN A 69 -13.71 8.32 11.85
C GLN A 69 -12.21 8.38 12.10
N MET A 70 -11.48 7.35 11.65
CA MET A 70 -10.02 7.31 11.66
C MET A 70 -9.49 7.06 10.25
N ASP A 71 -8.50 7.86 9.84
CA ASP A 71 -7.70 7.61 8.63
C ASP A 71 -6.30 7.14 9.03
N VAL A 72 -5.96 5.91 8.64
CA VAL A 72 -4.66 5.32 8.96
C VAL A 72 -3.63 5.72 7.90
N LYS A 73 -2.61 6.46 8.33
CA LYS A 73 -1.49 6.78 7.46
C LYS A 73 -0.70 5.52 7.12
N THR A 74 -0.36 5.39 5.84
CA THR A 74 0.51 4.32 5.32
C THR A 74 0.06 2.91 5.70
N ALA A 75 -1.25 2.65 5.73
CA ALA A 75 -1.85 1.37 6.14
C ALA A 75 -1.14 0.15 5.53
N PHE A 76 -0.90 0.13 4.22
CA PHE A 76 -0.20 -0.99 3.56
C PHE A 76 1.22 -1.23 4.09
N LEU A 77 1.98 -0.18 4.43
CA LEU A 77 3.34 -0.33 4.98
C LEU A 77 3.36 -0.91 6.40
N ASN A 78 2.20 -1.04 7.04
CA ASN A 78 2.05 -1.68 8.34
C ASN A 78 1.53 -3.13 8.23
N GLY A 79 1.01 -3.53 7.07
CA GLY A 79 0.56 -4.90 6.85
C GLY A 79 1.74 -5.87 6.78
N ILE A 80 1.66 -6.98 7.51
CA ILE A 80 2.69 -8.01 7.51
C ILE A 80 2.46 -8.90 6.28
N LEU A 81 3.51 -9.13 5.49
CA LEU A 81 3.42 -10.07 4.38
C LEU A 81 3.56 -11.50 4.91
N LYS A 82 2.60 -12.36 4.57
CA LYS A 82 2.68 -13.79 4.87
C LYS A 82 3.48 -14.51 3.80
N GLU A 83 3.42 -14.02 2.57
CA GLU A 83 4.14 -14.55 1.42
C GLU A 83 5.56 -13.98 1.37
N GLU A 84 6.51 -14.83 1.01
CA GLU A 84 7.89 -14.41 0.85
C GLU A 84 8.10 -13.74 -0.52
N VAL A 85 8.13 -12.41 -0.49
CA VAL A 85 8.27 -11.52 -1.65
C VAL A 85 9.65 -10.89 -1.69
N TYR A 86 10.29 -10.97 -2.86
CA TYR A 86 11.60 -10.37 -3.12
C TYR A 86 11.49 -9.20 -4.10
N VAL A 87 12.17 -8.10 -3.78
CA VAL A 87 12.24 -6.91 -4.62
C VAL A 87 13.66 -6.54 -4.99
N GLY A 88 13.82 -5.99 -6.19
CA GLY A 88 15.10 -5.41 -6.62
C GLY A 88 15.46 -4.19 -5.78
N GLN A 89 16.77 -3.98 -5.59
CA GLN A 89 17.29 -2.80 -4.90
C GLN A 89 16.79 -1.52 -5.58
N PRO A 90 16.25 -0.54 -4.82
CA PRO A 90 15.77 0.71 -5.38
C PRO A 90 16.90 1.47 -6.07
N SER A 91 16.57 2.13 -7.17
CA SER A 91 17.49 3.07 -7.83
C SER A 91 18.00 4.10 -6.80
N GLY A 92 19.32 4.29 -6.76
CA GLY A 92 20.00 5.16 -5.80
C GLY A 92 20.39 4.49 -4.47
N PHE A 93 19.96 3.25 -4.22
CA PHE A 93 20.22 2.49 -2.98
C PHE A 93 20.87 1.13 -3.25
N VAL A 94 21.46 0.94 -4.44
CA VAL A 94 22.16 -0.30 -4.79
C VAL A 94 23.47 -0.38 -4.01
N SER A 95 23.69 -1.50 -3.33
CA SER A 95 24.91 -1.78 -2.57
C SER A 95 26.10 -1.93 -3.50
N LYS A 96 27.22 -1.26 -3.18
CA LYS A 96 28.49 -1.43 -3.91
C LYS A 96 29.14 -2.79 -3.64
N GLN A 97 28.95 -3.33 -2.45
CA GLN A 97 29.50 -4.63 -2.04
C GLN A 97 28.67 -5.79 -2.58
N TYR A 98 27.36 -5.59 -2.68
CA TYR A 98 26.40 -6.62 -3.09
C TYR A 98 25.44 -6.08 -4.17
N PRO A 99 25.94 -5.78 -5.38
CA PRO A 99 25.14 -5.16 -6.43
C PRO A 99 23.98 -6.04 -6.91
N ASP A 100 24.15 -7.36 -6.87
CA ASP A 100 23.17 -8.33 -7.37
C ASP A 100 22.21 -8.86 -6.29
N HIS A 101 22.32 -8.36 -5.05
CA HIS A 101 21.40 -8.74 -3.99
C HIS A 101 20.01 -8.14 -4.20
N VAL A 102 19.04 -8.75 -3.53
CA VAL A 102 17.64 -8.32 -3.49
C VAL A 102 17.21 -8.12 -2.05
N TYR A 103 16.11 -7.39 -1.84
CA TYR A 103 15.50 -7.24 -0.54
C TYR A 103 14.33 -8.22 -0.39
N ALA A 104 14.30 -8.95 0.71
CA ALA A 104 13.10 -9.63 1.18
C ALA A 104 12.20 -8.61 1.87
N LEU A 105 10.90 -8.63 1.59
CA LEU A 105 9.95 -7.72 2.22
C LEU A 105 9.28 -8.39 3.43
N ASP A 106 9.46 -7.80 4.62
CA ASP A 106 8.71 -8.21 5.83
C ASP A 106 7.30 -7.61 5.87
N LYS A 107 7.11 -6.47 5.20
CA LYS A 107 5.85 -5.71 5.19
C LYS A 107 5.41 -5.38 3.78
N ALA A 108 4.11 -5.21 3.62
CA ALA A 108 3.50 -4.94 2.35
C ALA A 108 3.96 -3.57 1.80
N LEU A 109 4.29 -3.55 0.52
CA LEU A 109 4.66 -2.35 -0.20
C LEU A 109 3.54 -1.93 -1.13
N TYR A 110 3.43 -0.62 -1.40
CA TYR A 110 2.50 -0.12 -2.41
C TYR A 110 2.74 -0.81 -3.76
N GLY A 111 1.66 -1.13 -4.46
CA GLY A 111 1.72 -1.72 -5.79
C GLY A 111 1.78 -3.24 -5.80
N LEU A 112 2.03 -3.91 -4.67
CA LEU A 112 1.85 -5.35 -4.56
C LEU A 112 0.36 -5.71 -4.69
N LYS A 113 0.08 -6.84 -5.35
CA LYS A 113 -1.28 -7.36 -5.58
C LYS A 113 -1.98 -7.76 -4.28
N GLN A 114 -1.24 -8.33 -3.33
CA GLN A 114 -1.71 -8.78 -2.02
C GLN A 114 -1.63 -7.72 -0.90
N ALA A 115 -1.04 -6.54 -1.16
CA ALA A 115 -0.88 -5.51 -0.12
C ALA A 115 -2.17 -5.09 0.61
N PRO A 116 -3.34 -5.01 -0.05
CA PRO A 116 -4.59 -4.71 0.64
C PRO A 116 -5.03 -5.80 1.63
N GLN A 117 -4.73 -7.07 1.34
CA GLN A 117 -5.04 -8.20 2.22
C GLN A 117 -4.19 -8.18 3.47
N ALA A 118 -2.87 -7.94 3.30
CA ALA A 118 -1.92 -7.86 4.40
C ALA A 118 -2.26 -6.79 5.46
N TRP A 119 -3.09 -5.80 5.13
CA TRP A 119 -3.60 -4.81 6.09
C TRP A 119 -4.86 -5.29 6.85
N TYR A 120 -5.66 -6.15 6.23
CA TYR A 120 -6.92 -6.61 6.80
C TYR A 120 -6.72 -7.78 7.78
N ASP A 121 -5.76 -8.65 7.47
CA ASP A 121 -5.36 -9.81 8.27
C ASP A 121 -4.61 -9.41 9.55
#